data_AF-A0A7V9TS21-F1
#
_entry.id   AF-A0A7V9TS21-F1
#
_cell.length_a   1.000
_cell.length_b   1.000
_cell.length_c   1.000
_cell.angle_alpha   90.00
_cell.angle_beta   90.00
_cell.angle_gamma   90.00
#
_symmetry.space_group_name_H-M   'P 1'
#
loop_
_entity.id
_entity.type
_entity.pdbx_description
1 polymer ?
#
loop_
_entity_poly.entity_id
_entity_poly.type
_entity_poly.pdbx_seq_one_letter_code
_entity_poly.pdbx_strand_id
1 'polypeptide(L)'
;MRLREFGLTGLEEQDGVHVAVDHQRTVVPPAGLVIHRRRRLERLVHPARVPCLVRVEDAALHRASRLQRTSLGLGLLADVCQQRLTTPHRLREALVDLPKLKSRKAVWAILDDIAVGAHAFVEISYLRLVERPHGLPAPGRQKRRL
;
A
#
# COMPACT_ATOMS: atom_id res chain seq x y z
N MET A 1 -3.30 5.42 -9.18
CA MET A 1 -2.16 6.12 -8.57
C MET A 1 -0.94 5.28 -8.88
N ARG A 2 0.06 5.87 -9.55
CA ARG A 2 1.27 5.13 -9.91
C ARG A 2 2.17 5.08 -8.67
N LEU A 3 2.82 3.93 -8.48
CA LEU A 3 3.81 3.77 -7.41
C LEU A 3 5.26 3.86 -7.91
N ARG A 4 5.46 3.86 -9.24
CA ARG A 4 6.76 4.11 -9.88
C ARG A 4 7.34 5.49 -9.57
N GLU A 5 6.47 6.50 -9.42
CA GLU A 5 6.89 7.86 -9.00
C GLU A 5 7.53 7.87 -7.59
N PHE A 6 7.31 6.81 -6.80
CA PHE A 6 7.95 6.59 -5.51
C PHE A 6 9.08 5.55 -5.56
N GLY A 7 9.43 5.02 -6.74
CA GLY A 7 10.51 4.06 -6.92
C GLY A 7 10.09 2.58 -6.88
N LEU A 8 8.79 2.25 -6.84
CA LEU A 8 8.35 0.86 -6.82
C LEU A 8 8.62 0.15 -8.15
N THR A 9 9.36 -0.94 -8.11
CA THR A 9 9.65 -1.82 -9.26
C THR A 9 8.85 -3.13 -9.20
N GLY A 10 8.57 -3.75 -10.37
CA GLY A 10 7.99 -5.10 -10.46
C GLY A 10 6.46 -5.21 -10.61
N LEU A 11 5.73 -4.09 -10.68
CA LEU A 11 4.29 -4.09 -10.96
C LEU A 11 4.00 -3.59 -12.38
N GLU A 12 3.08 -4.25 -13.08
CA GLU A 12 2.50 -3.75 -14.32
C GLU A 12 1.92 -2.35 -14.11
N GLU A 13 2.21 -1.46 -15.05
CA GLU A 13 1.86 -0.05 -14.99
C GLU A 13 0.41 0.15 -15.46
N GLN A 14 -0.25 1.19 -14.94
CA GLN A 14 -1.53 1.62 -15.49
C GLN A 14 -1.30 2.84 -16.39
N ASP A 15 -1.88 2.79 -17.58
CA ASP A 15 -1.85 3.91 -18.52
C ASP A 15 -2.54 5.15 -17.94
N GLY A 16 -2.00 6.32 -18.30
CA GLY A 16 -2.52 7.63 -17.91
C GLY A 16 -1.96 8.20 -16.60
N VAL A 17 -1.91 9.53 -16.50
CA VAL A 17 -1.43 10.28 -15.33
C VAL A 17 -2.52 10.31 -14.28
N HIS A 18 -2.24 9.84 -13.07
CA HIS A 18 -3.24 9.80 -12.01
C HIS A 18 -3.20 11.06 -11.15
N VAL A 19 -4.27 11.84 -11.16
CA VAL A 19 -4.38 13.08 -10.38
C VAL A 19 -5.42 12.95 -9.29
N ALA A 20 -5.08 13.32 -8.06
CA ALA A 20 -6.04 13.42 -6.97
C ALA A 20 -6.63 14.84 -6.91
N VAL A 21 -7.95 14.94 -6.82
CA VAL A 21 -8.67 16.22 -6.71
C VAL A 21 -9.64 16.18 -5.53
N ASP A 22 -9.99 17.34 -4.99
CA ASP A 22 -10.99 17.41 -3.93
C ASP A 22 -12.34 16.86 -4.43
N HIS A 23 -13.10 16.23 -3.53
CA HIS A 23 -14.35 15.56 -3.88
C HIS A 23 -15.44 16.52 -4.39
N GLN A 24 -15.40 17.80 -3.99
CA GLN A 24 -16.33 18.82 -4.48
C GLN A 24 -15.85 19.47 -5.77
N ARG A 25 -14.63 19.18 -6.22
CA ARG A 25 -14.06 19.75 -7.44
C ARG A 25 -14.67 19.06 -8.66
N THR A 26 -15.39 19.83 -9.47
CA THR A 26 -15.82 19.42 -10.80
C THR A 26 -14.70 19.69 -11.80
N VAL A 27 -14.25 18.65 -12.50
CA VAL A 27 -13.15 18.71 -13.47
C VAL A 27 -13.53 17.83 -14.65
N VAL A 28 -13.35 18.35 -15.87
CA VAL A 28 -13.38 17.55 -17.10
C VAL A 28 -11.95 17.04 -17.31
N PRO A 29 -11.70 15.72 -17.22
CA PRO A 29 -10.36 15.18 -17.37
C PRO A 29 -9.86 15.37 -18.81
N PRO A 30 -8.69 16.00 -19.03
CA PRO A 30 -8.03 15.95 -20.32
C PRO A 30 -7.66 14.50 -20.68
N ALA A 31 -7.47 14.23 -21.97
CA ALA A 31 -7.06 12.91 -22.44
C ALA A 31 -5.76 12.45 -21.73
N GLY A 32 -5.74 11.19 -21.32
CA GLY A 32 -4.60 10.62 -20.59
C GLY A 32 -4.56 10.93 -19.09
N LEU A 33 -5.55 11.63 -18.51
CA LEU A 33 -5.67 11.79 -17.06
C LEU A 33 -6.69 10.84 -16.43
N VAL A 34 -6.31 10.25 -15.30
CA VAL A 34 -7.19 9.43 -14.47
C VAL A 34 -7.43 10.14 -13.14
N ILE A 35 -8.62 10.68 -12.96
CA ILE A 35 -8.98 11.50 -11.79
C ILE A 35 -9.41 10.64 -10.60
N HIS A 36 -8.83 10.91 -9.44
CA HIS A 36 -9.20 10.32 -8.15
C HIS A 36 -9.80 11.39 -7.25
N ARG A 37 -11.12 11.34 -7.02
CA ARG A 37 -11.79 12.26 -6.10
C ARG A 37 -11.56 11.85 -4.65
N ARG A 38 -11.11 12.77 -3.82
CA ARG A 38 -10.73 12.55 -2.41
C ARG A 38 -11.32 13.62 -1.51
N ARG A 39 -11.72 13.21 -0.30
CA ARG A 39 -12.01 14.15 0.78
C ARG A 39 -10.73 14.36 1.59
N ARG A 40 -10.55 15.54 2.19
CA ARG A 40 -9.37 15.90 2.99
C ARG A 40 -8.07 15.78 2.21
N LEU A 41 -8.07 16.21 0.94
CA LEU A 41 -6.95 16.05 0.02
C LEU A 41 -5.66 16.65 0.59
N GLU A 42 -5.76 17.78 1.27
CA GLU A 42 -4.67 18.50 1.93
C GLU A 42 -3.87 17.63 2.92
N ARG A 43 -4.48 16.60 3.52
CA ARG A 43 -3.78 15.67 4.44
C ARG A 43 -3.06 14.54 3.70
N LEU A 44 -3.52 14.23 2.49
CA LEU A 44 -3.00 13.15 1.67
C LEU A 44 -1.81 13.59 0.82
N VAL A 45 -1.58 14.90 0.67
CA VAL A 45 -0.48 15.46 -0.12
C VAL A 45 0.78 15.54 0.74
N HIS A 46 1.93 15.22 0.13
CA HIS A 46 3.24 15.38 0.73
C HIS A 46 3.56 16.87 0.92
N PRO A 47 3.90 17.33 2.13
CA PRO A 47 3.94 18.76 2.46
C PRO A 47 5.02 19.57 1.72
N ALA A 48 6.10 18.92 1.29
CA ALA A 48 7.26 19.59 0.69
C ALA A 48 7.61 19.17 -0.75
N ARG A 49 6.83 18.28 -1.40
CA ARG A 49 7.18 17.82 -2.76
C ARG A 49 6.56 18.74 -3.80
N VAL A 50 7.36 19.11 -4.80
CA VAL A 50 6.93 19.83 -5.99
C VAL A 50 7.22 18.95 -7.22
N PRO A 51 6.21 18.61 -8.04
CA PRO A 51 4.78 18.89 -7.85
C PRO A 51 4.17 18.18 -6.63
N CYS A 52 3.01 18.65 -6.16
CA CYS A 52 2.28 18.06 -5.04
C CYS A 52 1.94 16.59 -5.32
N LEU A 53 2.62 15.68 -4.63
CA LEU A 53 2.39 14.23 -4.73
C LEU A 53 1.59 13.74 -3.55
N VAL A 54 0.68 12.77 -3.77
CA VAL A 54 0.03 12.06 -2.67
C VAL A 54 1.08 11.23 -1.92
N ARG A 55 0.96 11.07 -0.61
CA ARG A 55 1.89 10.26 0.19
C ARG A 55 1.89 8.82 -0.31
N VAL A 56 3.05 8.18 -0.26
CA VAL A 56 3.24 6.82 -0.77
C VAL A 56 2.32 5.83 -0.06
N GLU A 57 2.06 6.06 1.23
CA GLU A 57 1.17 5.25 2.06
C GLU A 57 -0.26 5.27 1.51
N ASP A 58 -0.82 6.46 1.28
CA ASP A 58 -2.16 6.64 0.74
C ASP A 58 -2.28 6.06 -0.68
N ALA A 59 -1.26 6.30 -1.51
CA ALA A 59 -1.21 5.76 -2.86
C ALA A 59 -1.21 4.23 -2.86
N ALA A 60 -0.42 3.60 -1.99
CA ALA A 60 -0.31 2.16 -1.87
C ALA A 60 -1.62 1.54 -1.34
N LEU A 61 -2.19 2.08 -0.26
CA LEU A 61 -3.45 1.62 0.31
C LEU A 61 -4.60 1.70 -0.69
N HIS A 62 -4.69 2.80 -1.43
CA HIS A 62 -5.72 2.96 -2.44
C HIS A 62 -5.52 2.05 -3.64
N ARG A 63 -4.28 1.82 -4.09
CA ARG A 63 -4.01 0.88 -5.18
C ARG A 63 -4.35 -0.55 -4.74
N ALA A 64 -3.91 -0.97 -3.56
CA ALA A 64 -4.23 -2.26 -2.97
C ALA A 64 -5.74 -2.51 -2.90
N SER A 65 -6.52 -1.52 -2.46
CA SER A 65 -7.98 -1.63 -2.32
C SER A 65 -8.75 -1.82 -3.64
N ARG A 66 -8.12 -1.51 -4.79
CA ARG A 66 -8.74 -1.56 -6.13
C ARG A 66 -8.36 -2.80 -6.92
N LEU A 67 -7.34 -3.53 -6.49
CA LEU A 67 -6.98 -4.79 -7.13
C LEU A 67 -8.12 -5.79 -6.96
N GLN A 68 -8.41 -6.54 -8.02
CA GLN A 68 -9.56 -7.45 -8.05
C GLN A 68 -9.42 -8.57 -7.02
N ARG A 69 -8.18 -9.04 -6.79
CA ARG A 69 -7.86 -10.07 -5.81
C ARG A 69 -7.23 -9.42 -4.58
N THR A 70 -7.78 -9.75 -3.41
CA THR A 70 -7.25 -9.28 -2.13
C THR A 70 -5.78 -9.66 -1.96
N SER A 71 -5.37 -10.87 -2.34
CA SER A 71 -3.97 -11.33 -2.29
C SER A 71 -3.00 -10.42 -3.05
N LEU A 72 -3.38 -9.93 -4.24
CA LEU A 72 -2.55 -9.00 -5.03
C LEU A 72 -2.41 -7.64 -4.32
N GLY A 73 -3.48 -7.14 -3.71
CA GLY A 73 -3.44 -5.93 -2.90
C GLY A 73 -2.51 -6.06 -1.70
N LEU A 74 -2.48 -7.23 -1.08
CA LEU A 74 -1.65 -7.51 0.07
C LEU A 74 -0.17 -7.69 -0.31
N GLY A 75 0.11 -8.39 -1.41
CA GLY A 75 1.46 -8.49 -1.96
C GLY A 75 2.05 -7.12 -2.27
N LEU A 76 1.27 -6.24 -2.91
CA LEU A 76 1.68 -4.86 -3.16
C LEU A 76 2.08 -4.10 -1.90
N LEU A 77 1.33 -4.27 -0.79
CA LEU A 77 1.65 -3.63 0.49
C LEU A 77 2.91 -4.20 1.14
N ALA A 78 3.16 -5.51 0.98
CA ALA A 78 4.41 -6.12 1.38
C ALA A 78 5.58 -5.57 0.55
N ASP A 79 5.43 -5.48 -0.77
CA ASP A 79 6.47 -5.00 -1.69
C ASP A 79 6.91 -3.56 -1.41
N VAL A 80 5.96 -2.64 -1.16
CA VAL A 80 6.31 -1.24 -0.81
C VAL A 80 7.08 -1.14 0.52
N CYS A 81 6.83 -2.06 1.46
CA CYS A 81 7.59 -2.13 2.71
C CYS A 81 8.97 -2.77 2.48
N GLN A 82 9.03 -3.85 1.71
CA GLN A 82 10.28 -4.57 1.39
C GLN A 82 11.26 -3.68 0.63
N GLN A 83 10.76 -2.91 -0.34
CA GLN A 83 11.54 -1.93 -1.12
C GLN A 83 11.83 -0.63 -0.33
N ARG A 84 11.50 -0.58 0.97
CA ARG A 84 11.76 0.54 1.89
C ARG A 84 11.15 1.87 1.45
N LEU A 85 10.06 1.83 0.68
CA LEU A 85 9.33 3.03 0.26
C LEU A 85 8.47 3.58 1.41
N THR A 86 8.02 2.70 2.30
CA THR A 86 7.33 3.06 3.54
C THR A 86 7.53 1.97 4.60
N THR A 87 6.84 2.11 5.74
CA THR A 87 6.87 1.15 6.84
C THR A 87 5.45 0.69 7.19
N PRO A 88 5.29 -0.51 7.78
CA PRO A 88 3.98 -0.99 8.25
C PRO A 88 3.31 -0.01 9.22
N HIS A 89 4.10 0.63 10.09
CA HIS A 89 3.61 1.62 11.05
C HIS A 89 2.97 2.82 10.34
N ARG A 90 3.69 3.44 9.40
CA ARG A 90 3.17 4.59 8.63
C ARG A 90 1.94 4.22 7.79
N LEU A 91 1.91 3.02 7.24
CA LEU A 91 0.72 2.50 6.55
C LEU A 91 -0.48 2.34 7.50
N ARG A 92 -0.27 1.94 8.77
CA ARG A 92 -1.36 1.88 9.76
C ARG A 92 -1.88 3.27 10.12
N GLU A 93 -0.98 4.22 10.34
CA GLU A 93 -1.35 5.61 10.61
C GLU A 93 -2.19 6.18 9.46
N ALA A 94 -1.72 6.05 8.21
CA ALA A 94 -2.48 6.45 7.04
C ALA A 94 -3.81 5.69 6.91
N LEU A 95 -3.82 4.39 7.25
CA LEU A 95 -5.05 3.61 7.25
C LEU A 95 -6.06 4.16 8.27
N VAL A 96 -5.68 4.64 9.45
CA VAL A 96 -6.61 5.26 10.42
C VAL A 96 -7.45 6.36 9.76
N ASP A 97 -6.83 7.18 8.90
CA ASP A 97 -7.50 8.27 8.18
C ASP A 97 -8.40 7.82 7.02
N LEU A 98 -8.42 6.53 6.67
CA LEU A 98 -9.19 5.94 5.58
C LEU A 98 -10.27 4.95 6.07
N PRO A 99 -11.27 5.39 6.86
CA PRO A 99 -12.24 4.48 7.49
C PRO A 99 -13.09 3.70 6.49
N LYS A 100 -13.30 4.24 5.28
CA LYS A 100 -14.12 3.63 4.22
C LYS A 100 -13.30 2.85 3.18
N LEU A 101 -12.04 2.52 3.45
CA LEU A 101 -11.21 1.77 2.51
C LEU A 101 -11.76 0.35 2.34
N LYS A 102 -11.93 -0.08 1.08
CA LYS A 102 -12.32 -1.46 0.77
C LYS A 102 -11.28 -2.43 1.33
N SER A 103 -11.73 -3.54 1.89
CA SER A 103 -10.87 -4.58 2.49
C SER A 103 -10.01 -4.10 3.68
N ARG A 104 -10.40 -3.00 4.35
CA ARG A 104 -9.68 -2.42 5.51
C ARG A 104 -9.25 -3.45 6.55
N LYS A 105 -10.16 -4.35 6.97
CA LYS A 105 -9.86 -5.37 8.00
C LYS A 105 -8.75 -6.32 7.56
N ALA A 106 -8.79 -6.77 6.31
CA ALA A 106 -7.77 -7.64 5.74
C ALA A 106 -6.41 -6.93 5.63
N VAL A 107 -6.43 -5.67 5.18
CA VAL A 107 -5.23 -4.83 5.11
C VAL A 107 -4.61 -4.63 6.51
N TRP A 108 -5.43 -4.27 7.50
CA TRP A 108 -4.98 -4.05 8.88
C TRP A 108 -4.26 -5.28 9.44
N ALA A 109 -4.88 -6.45 9.31
CA ALA A 109 -4.34 -7.70 9.81
C ALA A 109 -3.01 -8.08 9.14
N ILE A 110 -2.77 -7.65 7.90
CA ILE A 110 -1.52 -7.95 7.18
C ILE A 110 -0.41 -6.98 7.51
N LEU A 111 -0.74 -5.71 7.78
CA LEU A 111 0.23 -4.78 8.33
C LEU A 111 0.79 -5.26 9.67
N ASP A 112 -0.01 -5.96 10.49
CA ASP A 112 0.49 -6.66 11.69
C ASP A 112 1.50 -7.75 11.35
N ASP A 113 1.21 -8.58 10.36
CA ASP A 113 2.10 -9.68 9.96
C ASP A 113 3.42 -9.17 9.37
N ILE A 114 3.37 -8.11 8.56
CA ILE A 114 4.56 -7.45 8.02
C ILE A 114 5.38 -6.82 9.15
N ALA A 115 4.74 -6.23 10.16
CA ALA A 115 5.43 -5.64 11.31
C ALA A 115 6.20 -6.68 12.16
N VAL A 116 5.72 -7.92 12.21
CA VAL A 116 6.40 -9.04 12.90
C VAL A 116 7.58 -9.60 12.08
N GLY A 117 7.75 -9.12 10.84
CA GLY A 117 8.93 -9.39 10.00
C GLY A 117 8.66 -10.34 8.82
N ALA A 118 7.41 -10.52 8.41
CA ALA A 118 7.10 -11.16 7.14
C ALA A 118 7.33 -10.14 6.00
N HIS A 119 8.37 -10.36 5.21
CA HIS A 119 8.85 -9.41 4.19
C HIS A 119 8.35 -9.73 2.77
N ALA A 120 7.73 -10.90 2.57
CA ALA A 120 7.12 -11.29 1.29
C ALA A 120 5.70 -11.86 1.47
N PHE A 121 4.85 -11.74 0.45
CA PHE A 121 3.50 -12.31 0.48
C PHE A 121 3.50 -13.83 0.73
N VAL A 122 4.48 -14.55 0.21
CA VAL A 122 4.63 -16.01 0.44
C VAL A 122 4.91 -16.28 1.92
N GLU A 123 5.77 -15.48 2.56
CA GLU A 123 6.04 -15.57 4.00
C GLU A 123 4.79 -15.24 4.82
N ILE A 124 4.02 -14.22 4.42
CA ILE A 124 2.74 -13.87 5.07
C ILE A 124 1.72 -15.00 4.92
N SER A 125 1.65 -15.61 3.74
CA SER A 125 0.75 -16.73 3.45
C SER A 125 1.12 -17.96 4.28
N TYR A 126 2.41 -18.25 4.38
CA TYR A 126 2.96 -19.33 5.19
C TYR A 126 2.68 -19.11 6.68
N LEU A 127 2.94 -17.91 7.20
CA LEU A 127 2.67 -17.57 8.59
C LEU A 127 1.17 -17.72 8.94
N ARG A 128 0.28 -17.33 8.03
CA ARG A 128 -1.19 -17.41 8.24
C ARG A 128 -1.78 -18.79 8.07
N LEU A 129 -1.33 -19.54 7.06
CA LEU A 129 -1.93 -20.81 6.69
C LEU A 129 -1.23 -22.00 7.34
N VAL A 130 0.01 -21.81 7.80
CA VAL A 130 0.84 -22.89 8.35
C VAL A 130 1.24 -22.58 9.79
N GLU A 131 2.04 -21.53 10.04
CA GLU A 131 2.62 -21.33 11.38
C GLU A 131 1.57 -21.09 12.46
N ARG A 132 0.68 -20.10 12.27
CA ARG A 132 -0.33 -19.75 13.28
C ARG A 132 -1.36 -20.86 13.53
N PRO A 133 -1.98 -21.47 12.51
CA PRO A 133 -2.96 -22.54 12.74
C PRO A 133 -2.34 -23.78 13.38
N HIS A 134 -1.04 -24.05 13.12
CA HIS A 134 -0.34 -25.21 13.66
C HIS A 134 0.56 -24.91 14.86
N GLY A 135 0.53 -23.68 15.39
CA GLY A 135 1.31 -23.25 16.56
C GLY A 135 2.83 -23.39 16.38
N LEU A 136 3.32 -23.32 15.14
CA LEU A 136 4.75 -23.51 14.87
C LEU A 136 5.55 -22.34 15.46
N PRO A 137 6.74 -22.62 16.03
CA PRO A 137 7.64 -21.56 16.48
C PRO A 137 8.11 -20.72 15.29
N ALA A 138 8.24 -19.42 15.49
CA ALA A 138 8.71 -18.51 14.46
C ALA A 138 10.09 -18.96 13.93
N PRO A 139 10.31 -19.01 12.61
CA PRO A 139 11.55 -19.51 12.05
C PRO A 139 12.73 -18.65 12.49
N GLY A 140 13.82 -19.31 12.89
CA GLY A 140 15.08 -18.64 13.16
C GLY A 140 15.55 -17.91 11.90
N ARG A 141 15.53 -16.58 11.93
CA ARG A 141 15.93 -15.74 10.79
C ARG A 141 17.31 -16.15 10.30
N GLN A 142 17.44 -16.28 8.98
CA GLN A 142 18.69 -16.63 8.31
C GLN A 142 19.79 -15.68 8.79
N LYS A 143 20.67 -16.17 9.68
CA LYS A 143 21.85 -15.42 10.12
C LYS A 143 22.77 -15.32 8.92
N ARG A 144 23.15 -14.09 8.56
CA ARG A 144 24.19 -13.83 7.56
C ARG A 144 25.41 -14.66 7.97
N ARG A 145 25.82 -15.63 7.16
CA ARG A 145 27.14 -16.26 7.33
C ARG A 145 28.15 -15.13 7.22
N LEU A 146 28.93 -14.92 8.28
CA LEU A 146 30.18 -14.17 8.21
C LEU A 146 31.19 -14.99 7.42
#